data_AF-A0A3C1RKZ7-F1
#
_entry.id   AF-A0A3C1RKZ7-F1
#
_cell.length_a   1.000
_cell.length_b   1.000
_cell.length_c   1.000
_cell.angle_alpha   90.00
_cell.angle_beta   90.00
_cell.angle_gamma   90.00
#
_symmetry.space_group_name_H-M   'P 1'
#
loop_
_entity.id
_entity.type
_entity.pdbx_description
1 polymer ?
#
loop_
_entity_poly.entity_id
_entity_poly.type
_entity_poly.pdbx_seq_one_letter_code
_entity_poly.pdbx_strand_id
1 'polypeptide(L)'
;MNTNNNSPSELSLRIDSLLAPLFTENHRLKCYIGLLLQQGKRKMIQINVPADDLPTLLQAKPSLDNNPDSGKNRPEVKGHAEEIKEYIKKRVSQDKPWIIGTLTANVDPGKIEVIDLGRGVCFVIIPRTTKLDITDGQHRKRAIHELIEDISTAELIADHDFPITLVLEGNFNQCQTDFRDMAQTRQLDKSLLISFGEFAGRIGITKNLVDSVFMFKDKTEKIKA
;
A
#
# COMPACT_ATOMS: atom_id res chain seq x y z
N MET A 1 -10.86 38.41 6.47
CA MET A 1 -9.42 38.15 6.35
C MET A 1 -8.96 37.57 7.68
N ASN A 2 -8.87 36.24 7.79
CA ASN A 2 -8.33 35.58 8.98
C ASN A 2 -6.91 35.14 8.66
N THR A 3 -5.93 35.89 9.14
CA THR A 3 -4.53 35.48 9.15
C THR A 3 -4.35 34.49 10.30
N ASN A 4 -4.40 33.19 9.98
CA ASN A 4 -3.96 32.15 10.92
C ASN A 4 -2.44 32.30 11.09
N ASN A 5 -2.02 32.82 12.25
CA ASN A 5 -0.64 32.80 12.70
C ASN A 5 -0.22 31.35 12.97
N ASN A 6 0.30 30.68 11.93
CA ASN A 6 0.93 29.36 12.04
C ASN A 6 2.37 29.51 12.58
N SER A 7 2.53 29.95 13.84
CA SER A 7 3.82 29.74 14.52
C SER A 7 3.88 28.26 14.94
N PRO A 8 4.94 27.51 14.58
CA PRO A 8 5.11 26.14 15.06
C PRO A 8 5.02 26.11 16.59
N SER A 9 4.26 25.16 17.13
CA SER A 9 4.21 25.00 18.58
C SER A 9 5.61 24.67 19.11
N GLU A 10 5.90 25.05 20.36
CA GLU A 10 7.17 24.72 21.01
C GLU A 10 7.46 23.21 20.99
N LEU A 11 6.40 22.39 21.04
CA LEU A 11 6.49 20.94 20.90
C LEU A 11 6.96 20.52 19.50
N SER A 12 6.45 21.15 18.43
CA SER A 12 6.89 20.89 17.05
C SER A 12 8.39 21.18 16.92
N LEU A 13 8.85 22.31 17.44
CA LEU A 13 10.28 22.69 17.38
C LEU A 13 11.18 21.68 18.11
N ARG A 14 10.72 21.14 19.25
CA ARG A 14 11.47 20.08 19.96
C ARG A 14 11.50 18.78 19.17
N ILE A 15 10.39 18.37 18.56
CA ILE A 15 10.34 17.17 17.72
C ILE A 15 11.22 17.34 16.47
N ASP A 16 11.15 18.49 15.81
CA ASP A 16 11.98 18.80 14.64
C ASP A 16 13.47 18.79 15.01
N SER A 17 13.84 19.32 16.18
CA SER A 17 15.22 19.27 16.66
C SER A 17 15.75 17.85 16.89
N LEU A 18 14.86 16.88 17.13
CA LEU A 18 15.20 15.46 17.28
C LEU A 18 15.26 14.74 15.94
N LEU A 19 14.30 15.00 15.04
CA LEU A 19 14.16 14.25 13.79
C LEU A 19 14.99 14.84 12.63
N ALA A 20 15.10 16.17 12.53
CA ALA A 20 15.80 16.81 11.42
C ALA A 20 17.28 16.38 11.28
N PRO A 21 18.05 16.18 12.38
CA PRO A 21 19.40 15.62 12.28
C PRO A 21 19.42 14.23 11.65
N LEU A 22 18.49 13.34 12.01
CA LEU A 22 18.41 11.98 11.47
C LEU A 22 18.19 12.00 9.95
N PHE A 23 17.28 12.85 9.47
CA PHE A 23 17.05 13.01 8.03
C PHE A 23 18.25 13.68 7.33
N THR A 24 18.92 14.64 7.98
CA THR A 24 20.05 15.36 7.40
C THR A 24 21.29 14.47 7.27
N GLU A 25 21.62 13.72 8.32
CA GLU A 25 22.73 12.77 8.33
C GLU A 25 22.54 11.68 7.26
N ASN A 26 21.29 11.26 7.06
CA ASN A 26 20.93 10.19 6.13
C ASN A 26 20.31 10.69 4.82
N HIS A 27 20.50 11.96 4.43
CA HIS A 27 19.84 12.58 3.26
C HIS A 27 20.05 11.85 1.91
N ARG A 28 21.10 11.01 1.82
CA ARG A 28 21.39 10.20 0.62
C ARG A 28 20.73 8.83 0.65
N LEU A 29 20.16 8.42 1.77
CA LEU A 29 19.46 7.16 1.96
C LEU A 29 17.94 7.40 1.88
N LYS A 30 17.18 6.31 1.86
CA LYS A 30 15.71 6.40 1.95
C LYS A 30 15.32 6.29 3.42
N CYS A 31 14.72 7.33 3.95
CA CYS A 31 14.43 7.45 5.38
C CYS A 31 12.94 7.62 5.62
N TYR A 32 12.39 6.85 6.54
CA TYR A 32 10.96 6.86 6.84
C TYR A 32 10.72 6.75 8.33
N ILE A 33 9.66 7.38 8.82
CA ILE A 33 9.10 7.06 10.13
C ILE A 33 8.20 5.83 9.96
N GLY A 34 8.27 4.91 10.91
CA GLY A 34 7.49 3.69 10.87
C GLY A 34 7.02 3.21 12.24
N LEU A 35 6.25 2.13 12.21
CA LEU A 35 5.79 1.41 13.40
C LEU A 35 6.39 0.02 13.42
N LEU A 36 7.22 -0.26 14.43
CA LEU A 36 7.77 -1.57 14.73
C LEU A 36 6.73 -2.41 15.50
N LEU A 37 6.30 -3.51 14.88
CA LEU A 37 5.24 -4.36 15.36
C LEU A 37 5.69 -5.82 15.43
N GLN A 38 4.97 -6.63 16.21
CA GLN A 38 5.19 -8.06 16.30
C GLN A 38 3.88 -8.83 16.11
N GLN A 39 3.86 -9.74 15.14
CA GLN A 39 2.72 -10.63 14.87
C GLN A 39 3.25 -12.06 14.70
N GLY A 40 2.65 -13.03 15.39
CA GLY A 40 3.03 -14.44 15.23
C GLY A 40 4.52 -14.72 15.47
N LYS A 41 5.15 -14.01 16.44
CA LYS A 41 6.60 -14.03 16.73
C LYS A 41 7.51 -13.45 15.65
N ARG A 42 6.95 -12.80 14.63
CA ARG A 42 7.72 -12.12 13.57
C ARG A 42 7.67 -10.62 13.77
N LYS A 43 8.79 -9.95 13.52
CA LYS A 43 8.87 -8.49 13.54
C LYS A 43 8.50 -7.94 12.18
N MET A 44 7.75 -6.85 12.18
CA MET A 44 7.41 -6.12 10.98
C MET A 44 7.49 -4.62 11.22
N ILE A 45 7.66 -3.85 10.15
CA ILE A 45 7.64 -2.40 10.19
C ILE A 45 6.61 -1.89 9.20
N GLN A 46 5.70 -1.04 9.63
CA GLN A 46 4.81 -0.31 8.73
C GLN A 46 5.41 1.06 8.44
N ILE A 47 5.65 1.35 7.17
CA ILE A 47 6.13 2.65 6.68
C ILE A 47 5.19 3.17 5.59
N ASN A 48 5.20 4.49 5.41
CA ASN A 48 4.57 5.15 4.27
C ASN A 48 5.68 5.65 3.34
N VAL A 49 5.57 5.34 2.05
CA VAL A 49 6.59 5.63 1.05
C VAL A 49 5.98 6.51 -0.05
N PRO A 50 6.59 7.66 -0.38
CA PRO A 50 6.14 8.49 -1.48
C PRO A 50 6.12 7.72 -2.81
N ALA A 51 5.20 8.09 -3.70
CA ALA A 51 5.05 7.45 -5.01
C ALA A 51 6.39 7.28 -5.74
N ASP A 52 7.17 8.35 -5.84
CA ASP A 52 8.44 8.42 -6.57
C ASP A 52 9.52 7.48 -6.03
N ASP A 53 9.41 7.10 -4.75
CA ASP A 53 10.36 6.20 -4.12
C ASP A 53 10.07 4.72 -4.40
N LEU A 54 8.83 4.38 -4.78
CA LEU A 54 8.40 2.99 -5.00
C LEU A 54 9.16 2.27 -6.13
N PRO A 55 9.34 2.84 -7.33
CA PRO A 55 10.03 2.14 -8.43
C PRO A 55 11.46 1.75 -8.07
N THR A 56 12.14 2.60 -7.30
CA THR A 56 13.54 2.39 -6.91
C THR A 56 13.67 1.55 -5.64
N LEU A 57 12.66 1.50 -4.78
CA LEU A 57 12.67 0.72 -3.54
C LEU A 57 12.22 -0.74 -3.75
N LEU A 58 11.27 -0.97 -4.65
CA LEU A 58 10.61 -2.26 -4.81
C LEU A 58 11.14 -3.07 -5.99
N GLN A 59 11.58 -4.30 -5.74
CA GLN A 59 11.91 -5.25 -6.78
C GLN A 59 10.79 -6.27 -6.94
N ALA A 60 10.26 -6.36 -8.16
CA ALA A 60 9.54 -7.56 -8.58
C ALA A 60 10.61 -8.57 -9.01
N LYS A 61 10.63 -9.77 -8.44
CA LYS A 61 11.51 -10.84 -8.96
C LYS A 61 10.94 -11.31 -10.30
N PRO A 62 11.63 -11.11 -11.45
CA PRO A 62 11.27 -11.80 -12.67
C PRO A 62 11.67 -13.28 -12.49
N SER A 63 10.77 -14.20 -12.82
CA SER A 63 11.10 -15.62 -12.98
C SER A 63 11.94 -15.80 -14.24
N LEU A 64 13.27 -15.71 -14.10
CA LEU A 64 14.20 -16.03 -15.20
C LEU A 64 14.39 -17.54 -15.37
N ASP A 65 14.10 -18.34 -14.34
CA ASP A 65 14.19 -19.80 -14.40
C ASP A 65 12.84 -20.47 -14.26
N ASN A 66 12.54 -21.33 -15.22
CA ASN A 66 11.31 -22.11 -15.37
C ASN A 66 11.27 -23.30 -14.38
N ASN A 67 11.61 -23.05 -13.11
CA ASN A 67 11.65 -24.06 -12.06
C ASN A 67 10.30 -24.10 -11.31
N PRO A 68 9.50 -25.18 -11.42
CA PRO A 68 8.20 -25.31 -10.76
C PRO A 68 8.27 -25.30 -9.22
N ASP A 69 9.43 -25.61 -8.63
CA ASP A 69 9.64 -25.54 -7.17
C ASP A 69 10.01 -24.13 -6.68
N SER A 70 10.16 -23.16 -7.58
CA SER A 70 10.61 -21.81 -7.21
C SER A 70 9.53 -20.95 -6.56
N GLY A 71 8.27 -21.43 -6.49
CA GLY A 71 7.13 -20.67 -5.98
C GLY A 71 6.78 -19.41 -6.79
N LYS A 72 7.46 -19.13 -7.91
CA LYS A 72 7.46 -17.82 -8.61
C LYS A 72 6.59 -17.72 -9.86
N ASN A 73 5.94 -18.79 -10.28
CA ASN A 73 5.12 -18.77 -11.51
C ASN A 73 3.65 -18.48 -11.19
N ARG A 74 3.32 -17.19 -11.08
CA ARG A 74 1.94 -16.75 -11.36
C ARG A 74 1.88 -16.25 -12.81
N PRO A 75 0.96 -16.76 -13.64
CA PRO A 75 0.51 -15.99 -14.78
C PRO A 75 -0.09 -14.69 -14.23
N GLU A 76 0.42 -13.53 -14.63
CA GLU A 76 -0.27 -12.27 -14.37
C GLU A 76 -1.73 -12.44 -14.78
N VAL A 77 -2.65 -12.18 -13.84
CA VAL A 77 -4.08 -12.14 -14.18
C VAL A 77 -4.26 -10.87 -15.00
N LYS A 78 -4.17 -11.01 -16.33
CA LYS A 78 -4.29 -9.92 -17.29
C LYS A 78 -5.50 -9.05 -16.93
N GLY A 79 -5.25 -7.76 -16.66
CA GLY A 79 -6.30 -6.77 -16.39
C GLY A 79 -6.38 -6.26 -14.96
N HIS A 80 -5.89 -6.96 -13.93
CA HIS A 80 -6.08 -6.48 -12.55
C HIS A 80 -5.24 -5.24 -12.21
N ALA A 81 -4.04 -5.13 -12.76
CA ALA A 81 -3.25 -3.89 -12.67
C ALA A 81 -3.94 -2.73 -13.41
N GLU A 82 -4.59 -3.01 -14.54
CA GLU A 82 -5.34 -2.02 -15.32
C GLU A 82 -6.56 -1.51 -14.55
N GLU A 83 -7.30 -2.41 -13.90
CA GLU A 83 -8.44 -2.05 -13.04
C GLU A 83 -8.03 -1.11 -11.89
N ILE A 84 -6.89 -1.39 -11.25
CA ILE A 84 -6.34 -0.54 -10.18
C ILE A 84 -5.95 0.83 -10.74
N LYS A 85 -5.28 0.85 -11.90
CA LYS A 85 -4.89 2.08 -12.58
C LYS A 85 -6.11 2.93 -12.90
N GLU A 86 -7.10 2.39 -13.59
CA GLU A 86 -8.33 3.08 -13.96
C GLU A 86 -9.12 3.55 -12.73
N TYR A 87 -9.13 2.76 -11.65
CA TYR A 87 -9.71 3.19 -10.38
C TYR A 87 -9.04 4.45 -9.84
N ILE A 88 -7.71 4.48 -9.76
CA ILE A 88 -6.95 5.64 -9.26
C ILE A 88 -7.16 6.83 -10.21
N LYS A 89 -6.95 6.66 -11.52
CA LYS A 89 -7.12 7.72 -12.52
C LYS A 89 -8.48 8.39 -12.44
N LYS A 90 -9.56 7.59 -12.38
CA LYS A 90 -10.93 8.09 -12.29
C LYS A 90 -11.19 8.84 -11.00
N ARG A 91 -10.62 8.42 -9.88
CA ARG A 91 -10.84 9.05 -8.57
C ARG A 91 -10.09 10.36 -8.48
N VAL A 92 -8.82 10.35 -8.85
CA VAL A 92 -7.93 11.51 -8.79
C VAL A 92 -8.39 12.61 -9.76
N SER A 93 -8.75 12.27 -11.00
CA SER A 93 -9.32 13.24 -11.97
C SER A 93 -10.65 13.87 -11.54
N GLN A 94 -11.35 13.26 -10.59
CA GLN A 94 -12.62 13.74 -10.04
C GLN A 94 -12.46 14.38 -8.65
N ASP A 95 -11.22 14.54 -8.16
CA ASP A 95 -10.92 14.98 -6.80
C ASP A 95 -11.69 14.17 -5.74
N LYS A 96 -11.75 12.84 -5.92
CA LYS A 96 -12.46 11.92 -5.03
C LYS A 96 -11.50 11.13 -4.16
N PRO A 97 -11.89 10.83 -2.90
CA PRO A 97 -11.13 9.92 -2.06
C PRO A 97 -10.94 8.55 -2.72
N TRP A 98 -9.74 8.01 -2.56
CA TRP A 98 -9.35 6.68 -3.02
C TRP A 98 -8.39 6.05 -2.01
N ILE A 99 -8.30 4.72 -2.04
CA ILE A 99 -7.38 3.97 -1.19
C ILE A 99 -6.97 2.70 -1.92
N ILE A 100 -5.72 2.29 -1.73
CA ILE A 100 -5.25 0.97 -2.10
C ILE A 100 -4.72 0.24 -0.86
N GLY A 101 -4.82 -1.09 -0.85
CA GLY A 101 -4.27 -1.88 0.25
C GLY A 101 -2.74 -1.80 0.30
N THR A 102 -2.18 -2.03 1.50
CA THR A 102 -0.72 -2.04 1.76
C THR A 102 0.04 -3.05 0.90
N LEU A 103 1.23 -2.65 0.44
CA LEU A 103 2.17 -3.58 -0.17
C LEU A 103 2.89 -4.35 0.93
N THR A 104 3.04 -5.67 0.78
CA THR A 104 3.83 -6.46 1.72
C THR A 104 5.14 -6.83 1.07
N ALA A 105 6.25 -6.58 1.75
CA ALA A 105 7.57 -6.94 1.28
C ALA A 105 8.42 -7.52 2.40
N ASN A 106 9.30 -8.44 2.05
CA ASN A 106 10.29 -8.99 2.96
C ASN A 106 11.62 -8.27 2.77
N VAL A 107 12.34 -8.11 3.86
CA VAL A 107 13.68 -7.55 3.87
C VAL A 107 14.52 -8.21 4.95
N ASP A 108 15.76 -8.52 4.59
CA ASP A 108 16.75 -8.99 5.55
C ASP A 108 17.01 -7.87 6.57
N PRO A 109 16.84 -8.12 7.89
CA PRO A 109 17.10 -7.12 8.92
C PRO A 109 18.52 -6.53 8.85
N GLY A 110 19.50 -7.26 8.33
CA GLY A 110 20.88 -6.76 8.16
C GLY A 110 21.08 -5.81 6.98
N LYS A 111 20.06 -5.61 6.13
CA LYS A 111 20.11 -4.72 4.94
C LYS A 111 19.46 -3.36 5.15
N ILE A 112 18.88 -3.14 6.33
CA ILE A 112 18.27 -1.87 6.73
C ILE A 112 18.71 -1.54 8.14
N GLU A 113 18.63 -0.28 8.51
CA GLU A 113 18.83 0.18 9.87
C GLU A 113 17.51 0.68 10.44
N VAL A 114 17.29 0.39 11.73
CA VAL A 114 16.06 0.74 12.44
C VAL A 114 16.45 1.33 13.78
N ILE A 115 16.13 2.60 13.95
CA ILE A 115 16.34 3.34 15.21
C ILE A 115 15.01 3.34 15.96
N ASP A 116 14.97 2.74 17.14
CA ASP A 116 13.79 2.74 18.00
C ASP A 116 13.62 4.12 18.65
N LEU A 117 12.49 4.77 18.37
CA LEU A 117 12.12 6.06 18.95
C LEU A 117 11.21 5.91 20.19
N GLY A 118 10.92 4.66 20.58
CA GLY A 118 10.11 4.28 21.73
C GLY A 118 8.65 4.01 21.37
N ARG A 119 7.99 3.19 22.21
CA ARG A 119 6.56 2.82 22.09
C ARG A 119 6.17 2.25 20.71
N GLY A 120 7.11 1.56 20.07
CA GLY A 120 6.90 0.97 18.75
C GLY A 120 7.00 1.96 17.59
N VAL A 121 7.36 3.23 17.83
CA VAL A 121 7.71 4.17 16.76
C VAL A 121 9.19 3.97 16.41
N CYS A 122 9.53 3.97 15.13
CA CYS A 122 10.92 3.85 14.69
C CYS A 122 11.25 4.78 13.52
N PHE A 123 12.54 5.06 13.35
CA PHE A 123 13.11 5.66 12.15
C PHE A 123 13.82 4.57 11.35
N VAL A 124 13.45 4.41 10.09
CA VAL A 124 13.89 3.35 9.21
C VAL A 124 14.79 3.95 8.15
N ILE A 125 16.00 3.39 8.01
CA ILE A 125 16.97 3.81 7.01
C ILE A 125 17.19 2.65 6.05
N ILE A 126 16.87 2.86 4.79
CA ILE A 126 16.99 1.88 3.72
C ILE A 126 18.06 2.37 2.73
N PRO A 127 19.18 1.64 2.60
CA PRO A 127 20.17 1.92 1.56
C PRO A 127 19.54 1.91 0.17
N ARG A 128 19.95 2.82 -0.72
CA ARG A 128 19.42 2.88 -2.11
C ARG A 128 19.67 1.60 -2.92
N THR A 129 20.69 0.83 -2.53
CA THR A 129 21.03 -0.47 -3.13
C THR A 129 20.16 -1.61 -2.60
N THR A 130 19.49 -1.41 -1.46
CA THR A 130 18.57 -2.40 -0.89
C THR A 130 17.28 -2.40 -1.69
N LYS A 131 16.92 -3.59 -2.18
CA LYS A 131 15.64 -3.84 -2.84
C LYS A 131 14.77 -4.66 -1.91
N LEU A 132 13.52 -4.23 -1.77
CA LEU A 132 12.52 -4.96 -0.99
C LEU A 132 11.87 -6.02 -1.87
N ASP A 133 11.78 -7.24 -1.34
CA ASP A 133 11.20 -8.38 -2.04
C ASP A 133 9.67 -8.38 -1.83
N ILE A 134 8.90 -7.97 -2.84
CA ILE A 134 7.44 -7.94 -2.74
C ILE A 134 6.89 -9.36 -2.58
N THR A 135 6.17 -9.59 -1.47
CA THR A 135 5.46 -10.84 -1.21
C THR A 135 3.97 -10.76 -1.52
N ASP A 136 3.36 -9.58 -1.43
CA ASP A 136 1.98 -9.34 -1.87
C ASP A 136 1.83 -7.93 -2.45
N GLY A 137 0.92 -7.81 -3.43
CA GLY A 137 0.62 -6.54 -4.08
C GLY A 137 1.40 -6.29 -5.37
N GLN A 138 1.89 -7.34 -6.05
CA GLN A 138 2.60 -7.20 -7.33
C GLN A 138 1.80 -6.42 -8.38
N HIS A 139 0.49 -6.67 -8.51
CA HIS A 139 -0.38 -5.91 -9.41
C HIS A 139 -0.52 -4.44 -9.01
N ARG A 140 -0.56 -4.15 -7.69
CA ARG A 140 -0.60 -2.78 -7.16
C ARG A 140 0.70 -2.04 -7.47
N LYS A 141 1.85 -2.66 -7.21
CA LYS A 141 3.16 -2.11 -7.57
C LYS A 141 3.26 -1.80 -9.06
N ARG A 142 2.79 -2.72 -9.91
CA ARG A 142 2.76 -2.50 -11.36
C ARG A 142 1.86 -1.33 -11.75
N ALA A 143 0.64 -1.28 -11.23
CA ALA A 143 -0.30 -0.19 -11.51
C ALA A 143 0.28 1.18 -11.10
N ILE A 144 0.88 1.27 -9.91
CA ILE A 144 1.51 2.51 -9.43
C ILE A 144 2.71 2.89 -10.30
N HIS A 145 3.55 1.92 -10.68
CA HIS A 145 4.69 2.17 -11.57
C HIS A 145 4.25 2.76 -12.91
N GLU A 146 3.25 2.14 -13.54
CA GLU A 146 2.69 2.64 -14.82
C GLU A 146 2.05 4.03 -14.67
N LEU A 147 1.46 4.34 -13.51
CA LEU A 147 0.89 5.66 -13.23
C LEU A 147 1.95 6.75 -13.06
N ILE A 148 3.10 6.41 -12.47
CA ILE A 148 4.24 7.33 -12.30
C ILE A 148 4.95 7.57 -13.63
N GLU A 149 4.99 6.59 -14.52
CA GLU A 149 5.58 6.72 -15.85
C GLU A 149 4.70 7.52 -16.84
N ASP A 150 3.38 7.58 -16.59
CA ASP A 150 2.45 8.36 -17.39
C ASP A 150 2.42 9.83 -16.93
N ILE A 151 2.98 10.71 -17.76
CA ILE A 151 3.09 12.16 -17.51
C ILE A 151 1.75 12.79 -17.08
N SER A 152 0.63 12.33 -17.65
CA SER A 152 -0.69 12.90 -17.35
C SER A 152 -1.21 12.58 -15.94
N THR A 153 -0.65 11.54 -15.31
CA THR A 153 -1.07 11.07 -13.99
C THR A 153 0.01 11.13 -12.94
N ALA A 154 1.28 11.20 -13.34
CA ALA A 154 2.43 11.27 -12.46
C ALA A 154 2.30 12.44 -11.48
N GLU A 155 2.05 13.66 -11.99
CA GLU A 155 1.86 14.86 -11.17
C GLU A 155 0.69 14.72 -10.18
N LEU A 156 -0.33 13.93 -10.54
CA LEU A 156 -1.52 13.78 -9.72
C LEU A 156 -1.32 12.77 -8.58
N ILE A 157 -0.32 11.89 -8.66
CA ILE A 157 -0.05 10.88 -7.64
C ILE A 157 1.30 11.05 -6.94
N ALA A 158 2.18 11.93 -7.41
CA ALA A 158 3.55 12.10 -6.91
C ALA A 158 3.60 12.41 -5.40
N ASP A 159 2.71 13.29 -4.94
CA ASP A 159 2.63 13.73 -3.54
C ASP A 159 1.91 12.74 -2.62
N HIS A 160 1.48 11.58 -3.14
CA HIS A 160 0.78 10.58 -2.34
C HIS A 160 1.74 9.53 -1.78
N ASP A 161 1.50 9.19 -0.52
CA ASP A 161 2.20 8.12 0.18
C ASP A 161 1.47 6.77 0.05
N PHE A 162 2.27 5.72 -0.07
CA PHE A 162 1.79 4.35 -0.17
C PHE A 162 2.25 3.53 1.04
N PRO A 163 1.32 2.87 1.76
CA PRO A 163 1.68 2.04 2.89
C PRO A 163 2.40 0.78 2.45
N ILE A 164 3.50 0.46 3.14
CA ILE A 164 4.26 -0.77 2.99
C ILE A 164 4.43 -1.44 4.35
N THR A 165 4.05 -2.72 4.41
CA THR A 165 4.38 -3.61 5.52
C THR A 165 5.67 -4.37 5.21
N LEU A 166 6.74 -4.04 5.92
CA LEU A 166 8.04 -4.68 5.84
C LEU A 166 8.13 -5.83 6.84
N VAL A 167 8.22 -7.06 6.37
CA VAL A 167 8.51 -8.21 7.21
C VAL A 167 10.03 -8.35 7.34
N LEU A 168 10.52 -8.31 8.58
CA LEU A 168 11.95 -8.42 8.89
C LEU A 168 12.38 -9.88 8.84
N GLU A 169 12.66 -10.37 7.63
CA GLU A 169 12.95 -11.77 7.32
C GLU A 169 14.14 -11.89 6.35
N GLY A 170 15.23 -12.50 6.83
CA GLY A 170 16.40 -12.81 6.02
C GLY A 170 16.42 -14.25 5.48
N ASN A 171 15.59 -15.15 6.03
CA ASN A 171 15.54 -16.54 5.57
C ASN A 171 14.78 -16.64 4.24
N PHE A 172 15.52 -16.98 3.19
CA PHE A 172 14.98 -17.12 1.84
C PHE A 172 13.84 -18.14 1.72
N ASN A 173 13.89 -19.26 2.45
CA ASN A 173 12.83 -20.28 2.40
C ASN A 173 11.55 -19.77 3.08
N GLN A 174 11.69 -19.00 4.16
CA GLN A 174 10.55 -18.37 4.80
C GLN A 174 9.94 -17.28 3.90
N CYS A 175 10.74 -16.44 3.25
CA CYS A 175 10.25 -15.47 2.26
C CYS A 175 9.47 -16.14 1.12
N GLN A 176 9.92 -17.31 0.64
CA GLN A 176 9.18 -18.07 -0.38
C GLN A 176 7.87 -18.64 0.16
N THR A 177 7.88 -19.12 1.40
CA THR A 177 6.67 -19.62 2.06
C THR A 177 5.65 -18.49 2.23
N ASP A 178 6.09 -17.32 2.71
CA ASP A 178 5.25 -16.12 2.82
C ASP A 178 4.65 -15.73 1.47
N PHE A 179 5.48 -15.70 0.42
CA PHE A 179 5.02 -15.41 -0.94
C PHE A 179 3.93 -16.39 -1.37
N ARG A 180 4.18 -17.69 -1.21
CA ARG A 180 3.24 -18.74 -1.60
C ARG A 180 1.92 -18.64 -0.84
N ASP A 181 1.99 -18.48 0.48
CA ASP A 181 0.81 -18.46 1.34
C ASP A 181 -0.05 -17.22 1.08
N MET A 182 0.58 -16.06 0.85
CA MET A 182 -0.13 -14.84 0.48
C MET A 182 -0.68 -14.90 -0.95
N ALA A 183 0.07 -15.47 -1.90
CA ALA A 183 -0.38 -15.63 -3.28
C ALA A 183 -1.55 -16.63 -3.42
N GLN A 184 -1.70 -17.55 -2.47
CA GLN A 184 -2.80 -18.53 -2.42
C GLN A 184 -4.13 -17.94 -1.94
N THR A 185 -4.17 -16.69 -1.48
CA THR A 185 -5.46 -16.05 -1.15
C THR A 185 -6.36 -16.03 -2.39
N ARG A 186 -7.43 -16.83 -2.32
CA ARG A 186 -8.43 -16.93 -3.39
C ARG A 186 -9.04 -15.56 -3.62
N GLN A 187 -9.24 -15.19 -4.88
CA GLN A 187 -10.09 -14.03 -5.20
C GLN A 187 -11.42 -14.21 -4.48
N LEU A 188 -11.88 -13.15 -3.80
CA LEU A 188 -13.21 -13.10 -3.24
C LEU A 188 -14.20 -13.51 -4.32
N ASP A 189 -15.10 -14.44 -3.97
CA ASP A 189 -16.07 -14.96 -4.92
C ASP A 189 -16.85 -13.78 -5.53
N LYS A 190 -17.04 -13.79 -6.85
CA LYS A 190 -17.72 -12.69 -7.57
C LYS A 190 -19.11 -12.42 -6.98
N SER A 191 -19.76 -13.45 -6.43
CA SER A 191 -21.03 -13.34 -5.69
C SER A 191 -20.94 -12.44 -4.45
N LEU A 192 -19.81 -12.50 -3.71
CA LEU A 192 -19.58 -11.66 -2.55
C LEU A 192 -19.24 -10.23 -2.98
N LEU A 193 -18.46 -10.06 -4.05
CA LEU A 193 -18.17 -8.74 -4.62
C LEU A 193 -19.43 -8.04 -5.15
N ILE A 194 -20.37 -8.77 -5.75
CA ILE A 194 -21.67 -8.22 -6.19
C ILE A 194 -22.54 -7.78 -4.99
N SER A 195 -22.39 -8.42 -3.84
CA SER A 195 -23.14 -8.06 -2.63
C SER A 195 -22.63 -6.75 -1.98
N PHE A 196 -21.35 -6.43 -2.15
CA PHE A 196 -20.72 -5.19 -1.64
C PHE A 196 -20.53 -4.10 -2.71
N GLY A 197 -20.57 -4.48 -3.99
CA GLY A 197 -20.51 -3.58 -5.12
C GLY A 197 -21.82 -2.84 -5.28
N GLU A 198 -21.94 -1.67 -4.66
CA GLU A 198 -22.84 -0.67 -5.21
C GLU A 198 -22.44 -0.45 -6.67
N PHE A 199 -23.43 -0.41 -7.56
CA PHE A 199 -23.30 -0.05 -8.98
C PHE A 199 -23.04 -1.13 -10.04
N ALA A 200 -23.26 -2.44 -9.80
CA ALA A 200 -23.35 -3.37 -10.92
C ALA A 200 -24.42 -4.47 -10.76
N GLY A 201 -25.42 -4.46 -11.65
CA GLY A 201 -26.43 -5.51 -11.80
C GLY A 201 -27.75 -5.27 -11.05
N ARG A 202 -28.54 -6.34 -10.90
CA ARG A 202 -29.91 -6.28 -10.34
C ARG A 202 -29.97 -5.61 -8.96
N ILE A 203 -28.97 -5.81 -8.11
CA ILE A 203 -28.93 -5.24 -6.75
C ILE A 203 -28.80 -3.72 -6.78
N GLY A 204 -27.98 -3.16 -7.67
CA GLY A 204 -27.83 -1.71 -7.83
C GLY A 204 -29.13 -1.06 -8.35
N ILE A 205 -29.80 -1.72 -9.30
CA ILE A 205 -31.11 -1.28 -9.81
C ILE A 205 -32.15 -1.32 -8.69
N THR A 206 -32.20 -2.41 -7.91
CA THR A 206 -33.14 -2.54 -6.80
C THR A 206 -32.89 -1.53 -5.68
N LYS A 207 -31.63 -1.28 -5.29
CA LYS A 207 -31.29 -0.22 -4.32
C LYS A 207 -31.72 1.16 -4.82
N ASN A 208 -31.39 1.50 -6.06
CA ASN A 208 -31.79 2.78 -6.65
C ASN A 208 -33.33 2.90 -6.72
N LEU A 209 -34.04 1.82 -7.02
CA LEU A 209 -35.50 1.79 -7.04
C LEU A 209 -36.11 1.92 -5.63
N VAL A 210 -35.49 1.31 -4.61
CA VAL A 210 -35.89 1.47 -3.20
C VAL A 210 -35.68 2.91 -2.73
N ASP A 211 -34.58 3.55 -3.11
CA ASP A 211 -34.25 4.92 -2.71
C ASP A 211 -35.07 5.98 -3.49
N SER A 212 -35.35 5.72 -4.77
CA SER A 212 -36.03 6.66 -5.68
C SER A 212 -37.55 6.57 -5.63
N VAL A 213 -38.13 5.44 -5.21
CA VAL A 213 -39.58 5.26 -5.16
C VAL A 213 -40.07 5.35 -3.72
N PHE A 214 -40.86 6.40 -3.45
CA PHE A 214 -41.41 6.70 -2.12
C PHE A 214 -42.15 5.51 -1.46
N MET A 215 -42.73 4.62 -2.26
CA MET A 215 -43.44 3.43 -1.77
C MET A 215 -42.52 2.43 -1.04
N PHE A 216 -41.25 2.34 -1.41
CA PHE A 216 -40.29 1.36 -0.88
C PHE A 216 -39.30 1.95 0.12
N LYS A 217 -39.15 3.28 0.13
CA LYS A 217 -38.28 4.00 1.05
C LYS A 217 -38.63 3.69 2.50
N ASP A 218 -37.61 3.29 3.28
CA ASP A 218 -37.71 2.91 4.71
C ASP A 218 -38.64 1.72 5.03
N LYS A 219 -39.07 0.96 4.01
CA LYS A 219 -39.97 -0.21 4.17
C LYS A 219 -39.30 -1.56 3.89
N THR A 220 -37.99 -1.58 3.70
CA THR A 220 -37.21 -2.81 3.49
C THR A 220 -36.40 -3.16 4.74
N GLU A 221 -36.33 -4.44 5.09
CA GLU A 221 -35.52 -4.90 6.23
C GLU A 221 -34.04 -4.56 6.03
N LYS A 222 -33.43 -3.95 7.05
CA LYS A 222 -31.98 -3.72 7.08
C LYS A 222 -31.30 -5.04 7.45
N ILE A 223 -30.25 -5.40 6.72
CA ILE A 223 -29.44 -6.58 7.05
C ILE A 223 -28.90 -6.38 8.48
N LYS A 224 -29.24 -7.30 9.38
CA LYS A 224 -28.68 -7.31 10.74
C LYS A 224 -27.19 -7.66 10.65
N ALA A 225 -26.37 -6.87 11.33
CA ALA A 225 -24.93 -7.04 11.46
C ALA A 225 -24.55 -8.36 12.16
#